data_AF-A0A8H5EEI2-F1
#
_entry.id   AF-A0A8H5EEI2-F1
#
_cell.length_a   1.000
_cell.length_b   1.000
_cell.length_c   1.000
_cell.angle_alpha   90.00
_cell.angle_beta   90.00
_cell.angle_gamma   90.00
#
_symmetry.space_group_name_H-M   'P 1'
#
loop_
_entity.id
_entity.type
_entity.pdbx_description
1 polymer ?
#
loop_
_entity_poly.entity_id
_entity_poly.type
_entity_poly.pdbx_seq_one_letter_code
_entity_poly.pdbx_strand_id
1 'polypeptide(L)'
;MRSAVILYACGLLATAVTAEFDGNLNYASPSRRHARLGIDVPLVKRRFLKRGNTPYDPSQLNFTHGVASGDPWPQSVVLWTRVAPSTQSDESEKVVNGTAGHYSHETEKYIKADPHPICVEWKVYESKSASRDGKTAASGRAYTTSDIDYTVKVEADGLKPLTTYYYQFKVCDSDVKSPVGRTKTAPTANDDVSDLSFAVFSCSNYRKPTSPFGKVGS
;
A
#
# COMPACT_ATOMS: atom_id res chain seq x y z
N MET A 1 24.43 -49.16 -35.13
CA MET A 1 23.42 -48.51 -34.26
C MET A 1 24.16 -47.59 -33.31
N ARG A 2 24.13 -46.27 -33.52
CA ARG A 2 24.77 -45.28 -32.63
C ARG A 2 23.66 -44.46 -31.98
N SER A 3 23.42 -44.70 -30.68
CA SER A 3 22.44 -43.96 -29.89
C SER A 3 22.95 -42.55 -29.60
N ALA A 4 22.25 -41.54 -30.08
CA ALA A 4 22.45 -40.15 -29.69
C ALA A 4 21.64 -39.86 -28.42
N VAL A 5 22.33 -39.53 -27.34
CA VAL A 5 21.72 -39.05 -26.10
C VAL A 5 21.44 -37.55 -26.27
N ILE A 6 20.17 -37.18 -26.39
CA ILE A 6 19.73 -35.78 -26.42
C ILE A 6 19.59 -35.30 -24.97
N LEU A 7 20.58 -34.53 -24.52
CA LEU A 7 20.52 -33.80 -23.25
C LEU A 7 19.62 -32.56 -23.44
N TYR A 8 18.41 -32.61 -22.91
CA TYR A 8 17.56 -31.43 -22.76
C TYR A 8 18.10 -30.59 -21.59
N ALA A 9 18.80 -29.50 -21.92
CA ALA A 9 19.11 -28.45 -20.96
C ALA A 9 17.82 -27.67 -20.67
N CYS A 10 17.14 -28.03 -19.58
CA CYS A 10 16.02 -27.25 -19.05
C CYS A 10 16.58 -25.98 -18.40
N GLY A 11 16.62 -24.89 -19.16
CA GLY A 11 17.02 -23.59 -18.63
C GLY A 11 15.96 -23.07 -17.66
N LEU A 12 16.32 -23.01 -16.37
CA LEU A 12 15.57 -22.25 -15.37
C LEU A 12 15.64 -20.76 -15.76
N LEU A 13 14.62 -20.27 -16.45
CA LEU A 13 14.35 -18.84 -16.54
C LEU A 13 13.98 -18.35 -15.14
N ALA A 14 14.98 -17.88 -14.40
CA ALA A 14 14.76 -17.12 -13.18
C ALA A 14 14.03 -15.84 -13.59
N THR A 15 12.71 -15.79 -13.40
CA THR A 15 11.95 -14.55 -13.49
C THR A 15 12.44 -13.66 -12.36
N ALA A 16 13.31 -12.70 -12.70
CA ALA A 16 13.63 -11.63 -11.77
C ALA A 16 12.33 -10.85 -11.54
N VAL A 17 11.67 -11.08 -10.41
CA VAL A 17 10.53 -10.28 -9.98
C VAL A 17 11.08 -8.89 -9.66
N THR A 18 11.06 -8.00 -10.65
CA THR A 18 11.42 -6.61 -10.43
C THR A 18 10.31 -5.96 -9.60
N ALA A 19 10.65 -5.45 -8.42
CA ALA A 19 9.74 -4.65 -7.64
C ALA A 19 9.30 -3.43 -8.45
N GLU A 20 8.04 -3.42 -8.90
CA GLU A 20 7.44 -2.30 -9.60
C GLU A 20 6.75 -1.41 -8.57
N PHE A 21 7.51 -0.43 -8.07
CA PHE A 21 7.01 0.59 -7.15
C PHE A 21 5.91 1.47 -7.78
N ASP A 22 5.83 1.47 -9.12
CA ASP A 22 4.81 2.19 -9.89
C ASP A 22 3.38 1.65 -9.64
N GLY A 23 3.26 0.42 -9.12
CA GLY A 23 1.98 -0.15 -8.67
C GLY A 23 1.43 0.48 -7.38
N ASN A 24 2.18 1.37 -6.72
CA ASN A 24 1.75 2.09 -5.52
C ASN A 24 1.74 3.60 -5.78
N LEU A 25 0.55 4.18 -5.81
CA LEU A 25 0.31 5.60 -6.11
C LEU A 25 1.04 6.56 -5.16
N ASN A 26 1.49 6.09 -3.99
CA ASN A 26 2.27 6.90 -3.05
C ASN A 26 3.66 7.29 -3.58
N TYR A 27 4.21 6.56 -4.57
CA TYR A 27 5.47 6.96 -5.22
C TYR A 27 5.25 7.92 -6.40
N ALA A 28 4.03 7.95 -6.93
CA ALA A 28 3.71 8.79 -8.08
C ALA A 28 3.69 10.28 -7.69
N SER A 29 3.94 11.13 -8.68
CA SER A 29 3.78 12.57 -8.49
C SER A 29 2.31 12.93 -8.21
N PRO A 30 2.03 13.87 -7.29
CA PRO A 30 0.69 14.44 -7.12
C PRO A 30 0.16 15.13 -8.38
N SER A 31 1.03 15.45 -9.34
CA SER A 31 0.67 16.10 -10.60
C SER A 31 1.22 15.34 -11.80
N ARG A 32 0.33 14.91 -12.70
CA ARG A 32 0.70 14.25 -13.96
C ARG A 32 1.66 15.08 -14.84
N ARG A 33 1.68 16.41 -14.67
CA ARG A 33 2.54 17.33 -15.43
C ARG A 33 3.90 17.59 -14.78
N HIS A 34 4.11 17.12 -13.55
CA HIS A 34 5.30 17.41 -12.77
C HIS A 34 5.85 16.13 -12.14
N ALA A 35 6.36 15.21 -12.96
CA ALA A 35 6.90 13.92 -12.51
C ALA A 35 7.95 14.06 -11.38
N ARG A 36 8.74 15.15 -11.41
CA ARG A 36 9.76 15.49 -10.39
C ARG A 36 9.24 15.75 -8.97
N LEU A 37 7.92 15.89 -8.78
CA LEU A 37 7.30 16.05 -7.46
C LEU A 37 6.93 14.70 -6.82
N GLY A 38 7.16 13.58 -7.51
CA GLY A 38 7.03 12.24 -6.93
C GLY A 38 8.31 11.82 -6.19
N ILE A 39 8.24 10.66 -5.54
CA ILE A 39 9.42 10.04 -4.95
C ILE A 39 10.36 9.57 -6.07
N ASP A 40 11.67 9.71 -5.87
CA ASP A 40 12.67 9.20 -6.81
C ASP A 40 12.74 7.66 -6.74
N VAL A 41 11.86 7.01 -7.51
CA VAL A 41 11.77 5.54 -7.61
C VAL A 41 13.10 4.90 -8.04
N PRO A 42 13.88 5.44 -9.00
CA PRO A 42 15.23 4.95 -9.28
C PRO A 42 16.16 4.91 -8.06
N LEU A 43 16.14 5.93 -7.20
CA LEU A 43 16.92 5.93 -5.95
C LEU A 43 16.41 4.86 -4.97
N VAL A 44 15.08 4.72 -4.80
CA VAL A 44 14.48 3.66 -3.95
C VAL A 44 14.89 2.27 -4.45
N LYS A 45 14.74 2.00 -5.76
CA LYS A 45 15.17 0.75 -6.40
C LYS A 45 16.66 0.48 -6.17
N ARG A 46 17.52 1.50 -6.28
CA ARG A 46 18.97 1.36 -6.04
C ARG A 46 19.29 0.96 -4.60
N ARG A 47 18.58 1.50 -3.60
CA ARG A 47 18.76 1.11 -2.19
C ARG A 47 18.37 -0.35 -1.97
N PHE A 48 17.25 -0.77 -2.55
CA PHE A 48 16.77 -2.15 -2.49
C PHE A 48 17.77 -3.15 -3.07
N LEU A 49 18.39 -2.82 -4.21
CA LEU A 49 19.31 -3.71 -4.93
C LEU A 49 20.71 -3.82 -4.29
N LYS A 50 20.98 -3.12 -3.17
CA LYS A 50 22.28 -3.23 -2.48
C LYS A 50 22.47 -4.63 -1.92
N ARG A 51 23.68 -5.18 -2.12
CA ARG A 51 24.07 -6.49 -1.59
C ARG A 51 23.95 -6.49 -0.05
N GLY A 52 23.24 -7.48 0.50
CA GLY A 52 23.01 -7.63 1.94
C GLY A 52 21.62 -7.19 2.40
N ASN A 53 20.78 -6.65 1.52
CA ASN A 53 19.39 -6.32 1.82
C ASN A 53 18.55 -7.62 1.92
N THR A 54 17.99 -7.92 3.08
CA THR A 54 17.20 -9.14 3.32
C THR A 54 15.72 -8.81 3.49
N PRO A 55 14.80 -9.37 2.69
CA PRO A 55 13.37 -9.12 2.86
C PRO A 55 12.91 -9.38 4.29
N TYR A 56 11.91 -8.61 4.74
CA TYR A 56 11.27 -8.85 6.03
C TYR A 56 10.71 -10.26 6.12
N ASP A 57 10.83 -10.88 7.30
CA ASP A 57 10.06 -12.09 7.60
C ASP A 57 8.58 -11.69 7.67
N PRO A 58 7.67 -12.35 6.92
CA PRO A 58 6.25 -12.01 6.95
C PRO A 58 5.65 -12.00 8.36
N SER A 59 6.15 -12.82 9.30
CA SER A 59 5.68 -12.87 10.69
C SER A 59 5.92 -11.57 11.47
N GLN A 60 6.83 -10.71 11.00
CA GLN A 60 7.11 -9.40 11.59
C GLN A 60 6.12 -8.34 11.08
N LEU A 61 5.46 -8.59 9.95
CA LEU A 61 4.63 -7.60 9.27
C LEU A 61 3.18 -7.63 9.76
N ASN A 62 2.63 -6.45 10.02
CA ASN A 62 1.28 -6.31 10.53
C ASN A 62 0.52 -5.17 9.83
N PHE A 63 -0.78 -5.36 9.61
CA PHE A 63 -1.70 -4.33 9.09
C PHE A 63 -2.21 -3.43 10.23
N THR A 64 -1.35 -2.53 10.70
CA THR A 64 -1.55 -1.79 11.96
C THR A 64 -2.69 -0.78 11.92
N HIS A 65 -3.09 -0.28 10.74
CA HIS A 65 -4.09 0.77 10.56
C HIS A 65 -5.35 0.28 9.82
N GLY A 66 -5.52 -1.04 9.72
CA GLY A 66 -6.63 -1.63 8.99
C GLY A 66 -6.57 -1.32 7.49
N VAL A 67 -7.74 -1.08 6.90
CA VAL A 67 -7.91 -0.82 5.47
C VAL A 67 -8.90 0.32 5.24
N ALA A 68 -8.72 1.04 4.14
CA ALA A 68 -9.64 2.08 3.70
C ALA A 68 -9.79 2.06 2.18
N SER A 69 -10.87 2.65 1.68
CA SER A 69 -11.09 2.87 0.25
C SER A 69 -11.72 4.24 0.04
N GLY A 70 -11.42 4.89 -1.09
CA GLY A 70 -11.90 6.23 -1.41
C GLY A 70 -11.81 6.55 -2.90
N ASP A 71 -12.12 7.79 -3.26
CA ASP A 71 -12.15 8.30 -4.63
C ASP A 71 -12.84 7.35 -5.63
N PRO A 72 -14.10 6.92 -5.38
CA PRO A 72 -14.78 6.00 -6.28
C PRO A 72 -15.13 6.69 -7.60
N TRP A 73 -14.75 6.06 -8.69
CA TRP A 73 -15.18 6.32 -10.05
C TRP A 73 -16.18 5.25 -10.51
N PRO A 74 -16.83 5.41 -11.67
CA PRO A 74 -17.75 4.39 -12.17
C PRO A 74 -17.07 3.02 -12.38
N GLN A 75 -15.78 3.02 -12.72
CA GLN A 75 -15.06 1.79 -13.05
C GLN A 75 -13.81 1.56 -12.21
N SER A 76 -13.52 2.44 -11.24
CA SER A 76 -12.37 2.28 -10.37
C SER A 76 -12.62 2.79 -8.96
N VAL A 77 -11.76 2.38 -8.03
CA VAL A 77 -11.73 2.90 -6.66
C VAL A 77 -10.32 2.80 -6.12
N VAL A 78 -9.94 3.78 -5.29
CA VAL A 78 -8.66 3.73 -4.59
C VAL A 78 -8.78 2.86 -3.34
N LEU A 79 -7.84 1.94 -3.16
CA LEU A 79 -7.71 1.10 -1.97
C LEU A 79 -6.44 1.50 -1.20
N TRP A 80 -6.52 1.51 0.13
CA TRP A 80 -5.45 1.94 1.01
C TRP A 80 -5.25 0.99 2.19
N THR A 81 -3.98 0.79 2.58
CA THR A 81 -3.61 0.15 3.85
C THR A 81 -2.20 0.59 4.28
N ARG A 82 -1.76 0.17 5.46
CA ARG A 82 -0.38 0.31 5.95
C ARG A 82 0.08 -1.02 6.53
N VAL A 83 1.22 -1.54 6.06
CA VAL A 83 1.81 -2.80 6.51
C VAL A 83 3.22 -2.57 7.04
N ALA A 84 3.41 -2.63 8.36
CA ALA A 84 4.66 -2.25 8.99
C ALA A 84 5.28 -3.42 9.80
N PRO A 85 6.62 -3.48 9.91
CA PRO A 85 7.34 -4.51 10.68
C PRO A 85 7.23 -4.35 12.21
N SER A 86 6.67 -3.25 12.70
CA SER A 86 6.34 -3.08 14.11
C SER A 86 5.09 -2.20 14.28
N THR A 87 4.48 -2.26 15.46
CA THR A 87 3.40 -1.34 15.87
C THR A 87 3.93 0.01 16.34
N GLN A 88 5.25 0.17 16.49
CA GLN A 88 5.89 1.39 16.95
C GLN A 88 5.96 2.38 15.78
N SER A 89 4.92 3.20 15.66
CA SER A 89 4.85 4.33 14.74
C SER A 89 5.60 5.57 15.26
N ASP A 90 6.33 5.43 16.36
CA ASP A 90 6.70 6.53 17.26
C ASP A 90 7.95 7.30 16.84
N GLU A 91 8.84 6.74 16.01
CA GLU A 91 10.01 7.49 15.52
C GLU A 91 9.67 8.48 14.39
N SER A 92 8.47 8.36 13.78
CA SER A 92 7.96 9.30 12.77
C SER A 92 7.34 10.57 13.38
N GLU A 93 7.14 10.61 14.71
CA GLU A 93 6.64 11.78 15.44
C GLU A 93 7.79 12.68 15.92
N LYS A 94 8.88 12.80 15.15
CA LYS A 94 9.87 13.85 15.41
C LYS A 94 9.31 15.18 14.97
N VAL A 95 9.08 16.08 15.93
CA VAL A 95 8.76 17.48 15.64
C VAL A 95 9.92 18.09 14.85
N VAL A 96 9.69 18.35 13.57
CA VAL A 96 10.64 19.05 12.72
C VAL A 96 10.52 20.55 12.99
N ASN A 97 11.58 21.16 13.53
CA ASN A 97 11.70 22.61 13.63
C ASN A 97 12.51 23.16 12.45
N GLY A 98 11.99 24.19 11.79
CA GLY A 98 12.65 24.90 10.68
C GLY A 98 11.81 25.00 9.41
N THR A 99 12.28 25.77 8.43
CA THR A 99 11.66 25.90 7.11
C THR A 99 12.04 24.67 6.27
N ALA A 100 11.08 23.81 5.94
CA ALA A 100 11.27 22.79 4.91
C ALA A 100 11.22 23.46 3.53
N GLY A 101 12.07 23.03 2.60
CA GLY A 101 11.93 23.43 1.20
C GLY A 101 10.55 23.04 0.69
N HIS A 102 9.91 23.90 -0.10
CA HIS A 102 8.64 23.57 -0.74
C HIS A 102 8.77 22.25 -1.51
N TYR A 103 7.89 21.28 -1.21
CA TYR A 103 7.88 19.95 -1.83
C TYR A 103 9.14 19.11 -1.59
N SER A 104 9.90 19.39 -0.52
CA SER A 104 11.01 18.53 -0.11
C SER A 104 10.48 17.23 0.48
N HIS A 105 10.79 16.12 -0.17
CA HIS A 105 10.56 14.76 0.33
C HIS A 105 11.78 14.18 1.05
N GLU A 106 12.80 15.00 1.35
CA GLU A 106 14.01 14.57 2.07
C GLU A 106 13.73 14.29 3.54
N THR A 107 13.27 13.08 3.82
CA THR A 107 13.10 12.56 5.17
C THR A 107 14.40 12.00 5.74
N GLU A 108 15.41 11.68 4.90
CA GLU A 108 16.69 11.08 5.32
C GLU A 108 17.42 11.86 6.41
N LYS A 109 17.29 13.19 6.42
CA LYS A 109 17.88 14.06 7.45
C LYS A 109 17.32 13.76 8.86
N TYR A 110 16.10 13.25 8.93
CA TYR A 110 15.34 13.06 10.17
C TYR A 110 15.11 11.58 10.51
N ILE A 111 14.87 10.76 9.48
CA ILE A 111 14.56 9.34 9.55
C ILE A 111 15.28 8.65 8.38
N LYS A 112 16.21 7.75 8.69
CA LYS A 112 16.93 7.00 7.66
C LYS A 112 15.97 6.01 7.00
N ALA A 113 15.83 6.08 5.69
CA ALA A 113 15.00 5.16 4.94
C ALA A 113 15.55 3.72 5.06
N ASP A 114 14.68 2.82 5.51
CA ASP A 114 14.85 1.39 5.45
C ASP A 114 14.86 0.89 3.99
N PRO A 115 15.94 0.21 3.56
CA PRO A 115 16.07 -0.31 2.20
C PRO A 115 15.22 -1.55 1.90
N HIS A 116 14.55 -2.17 2.87
CA HIS A 116 13.82 -3.43 2.68
C HIS A 116 12.38 -3.21 2.18
N PRO A 117 12.05 -3.53 0.91
CA PRO A 117 10.69 -3.39 0.42
C PRO A 117 9.79 -4.50 0.92
N ILE A 118 8.55 -4.13 1.20
CA ILE A 118 7.45 -5.05 1.49
C ILE A 118 6.59 -5.17 0.25
N CYS A 119 6.37 -6.40 -0.19
CA CYS A 119 5.44 -6.71 -1.27
C CYS A 119 4.05 -7.01 -0.71
N VAL A 120 3.03 -6.41 -1.30
CA VAL A 120 1.63 -6.60 -0.94
C VAL A 120 0.81 -6.96 -2.16
N GLU A 121 0.10 -8.08 -2.09
CA GLU A 121 -0.97 -8.46 -3.01
C GLU A 121 -2.28 -7.83 -2.56
N TRP A 122 -3.07 -7.34 -3.51
CA TRP A 122 -4.43 -6.88 -3.26
C TRP A 122 -5.40 -7.58 -4.20
N LYS A 123 -6.60 -7.87 -3.70
CA LYS A 123 -7.68 -8.49 -4.46
C LYS A 123 -9.01 -7.83 -4.16
N VAL A 124 -9.84 -7.73 -5.18
CA VAL A 124 -11.22 -7.24 -5.14
C VAL A 124 -12.16 -8.38 -5.54
N TYR A 125 -13.21 -8.60 -4.77
CA TYR A 125 -14.17 -9.68 -4.90
C TYR A 125 -15.59 -9.13 -5.06
N GLU A 126 -16.40 -9.80 -5.87
CA GLU A 126 -17.84 -9.49 -6.03
C GLU A 126 -18.69 -9.93 -4.81
N SER A 127 -18.14 -10.77 -3.91
CA SER A 127 -18.82 -11.29 -2.72
C SER A 127 -17.94 -11.21 -1.47
N LYS A 128 -18.58 -11.16 -0.29
CA LYS A 128 -17.93 -11.05 1.01
C LYS A 128 -17.09 -12.28 1.37
N SER A 129 -17.43 -13.45 0.83
CA SER A 129 -16.67 -14.70 1.05
C SER A 129 -15.38 -14.67 0.24
N ALA A 130 -14.37 -13.97 0.76
CA ALA A 130 -13.09 -13.69 0.12
C ALA A 130 -12.23 -14.92 -0.21
N SER A 131 -12.64 -16.17 0.10
CA SER A 131 -11.69 -17.29 0.10
C SER A 131 -12.11 -18.64 -0.48
N ARG A 132 -13.34 -18.85 -0.97
CA ARG A 132 -13.67 -20.16 -1.60
C ARG A 132 -14.40 -20.09 -2.94
N ASP A 133 -15.35 -19.18 -3.12
CA ASP A 133 -16.21 -19.14 -4.34
C ASP A 133 -16.36 -17.74 -4.97
N GLY A 134 -15.65 -16.74 -4.44
CA GLY A 134 -15.78 -15.35 -4.88
C GLY A 134 -14.99 -15.07 -6.15
N LYS A 135 -15.68 -14.75 -7.25
CA LYS A 135 -15.06 -14.25 -8.49
C LYS A 135 -14.22 -13.00 -8.17
N THR A 136 -12.94 -13.06 -8.52
CA THR A 136 -12.03 -11.91 -8.43
C THR A 136 -12.35 -10.93 -9.56
N ALA A 137 -12.67 -9.69 -9.20
CA ALA A 137 -12.99 -8.62 -10.15
C ALA A 137 -11.72 -7.88 -10.60
N ALA A 138 -10.80 -7.64 -9.68
CA ALA A 138 -9.51 -7.01 -9.93
C ALA A 138 -8.48 -7.50 -8.92
N SER A 139 -7.20 -7.49 -9.30
CA SER A 139 -6.10 -7.86 -8.42
C SER A 139 -4.79 -7.28 -8.91
N GLY A 140 -3.84 -7.09 -8.01
CA GLY A 140 -2.49 -6.68 -8.38
C GLY A 140 -1.50 -6.82 -7.24
N ARG A 141 -0.30 -6.32 -7.48
CA ARG A 141 0.80 -6.25 -6.50
C ARG A 141 1.26 -4.81 -6.38
N ALA A 142 1.65 -4.44 -5.18
CA ALA A 142 2.21 -3.14 -4.86
C ALA A 142 3.38 -3.33 -3.89
N TYR A 143 4.38 -2.46 -4.02
CA TYR A 143 5.53 -2.45 -3.12
C TYR A 143 5.45 -1.22 -2.21
N THR A 144 5.91 -1.37 -0.97
CA THR A 144 6.00 -0.26 -0.02
C THR A 144 7.29 -0.35 0.79
N THR A 145 7.74 0.79 1.30
CA THR A 145 8.97 0.94 2.09
C THR A 145 8.76 2.06 3.11
N SER A 146 9.72 2.24 4.00
CA SER A 146 9.71 3.36 4.96
C SER A 146 9.69 4.74 4.30
N ASP A 147 10.15 4.89 3.03
CA ASP A 147 10.14 6.17 2.30
C ASP A 147 8.74 6.79 2.19
N ILE A 148 7.71 5.94 2.28
CA ILE A 148 6.28 6.32 2.26
C ILE A 148 5.53 5.75 3.47
N ASP A 149 6.22 5.59 4.61
CA ASP A 149 5.67 5.08 5.87
C ASP A 149 4.97 3.71 5.76
N TYR A 150 5.47 2.86 4.87
CA TYR A 150 4.92 1.55 4.57
C TYR A 150 3.44 1.54 4.14
N THR A 151 2.97 2.68 3.62
CA THR A 151 1.60 2.80 3.12
C THR A 151 1.47 2.24 1.71
N VAL A 152 0.33 1.63 1.40
CA VAL A 152 -0.02 1.11 0.08
C VAL A 152 -1.26 1.84 -0.38
N LYS A 153 -1.19 2.48 -1.55
CA LYS A 153 -2.31 3.13 -2.21
C LYS A 153 -2.38 2.62 -3.66
N VAL A 154 -3.46 1.93 -4.01
CA VAL A 154 -3.62 1.32 -5.35
C VAL A 154 -4.96 1.73 -5.95
N GLU A 155 -5.01 1.90 -7.26
CA GLU A 155 -6.27 2.06 -7.99
C GLU A 155 -6.71 0.68 -8.52
N ALA A 156 -7.85 0.19 -8.05
CA ALA A 156 -8.48 -1.00 -8.60
C ALA A 156 -9.44 -0.58 -9.71
N ASP A 157 -9.12 -0.93 -10.96
CA ASP A 157 -9.86 -0.56 -12.17
C ASP A 157 -10.65 -1.74 -12.75
N GLY A 158 -11.32 -1.53 -13.89
CA GLY A 158 -12.11 -2.56 -14.58
C GLY A 158 -13.38 -2.99 -13.84
N LEU A 159 -13.83 -2.20 -12.86
CA LEU A 159 -15.00 -2.50 -12.04
C LEU A 159 -16.30 -2.08 -12.72
N LYS A 160 -17.42 -2.65 -12.28
CA LYS A 160 -18.75 -2.25 -12.74
C LYS A 160 -19.22 -1.02 -11.97
N PRO A 161 -19.92 -0.06 -12.61
CA PRO A 161 -20.57 1.06 -11.93
C PRO A 161 -21.58 0.63 -10.88
N LEU A 162 -21.81 1.51 -9.90
CA LEU A 162 -22.81 1.38 -8.85
C LEU A 162 -22.79 0.03 -8.10
N THR A 163 -21.63 -0.63 -8.03
CA THR A 163 -21.50 -2.01 -7.56
C THR A 163 -20.73 -2.07 -6.24
N THR A 164 -21.24 -2.84 -5.28
CA THR A 164 -20.53 -3.08 -4.02
C THR A 164 -19.49 -4.17 -4.21
N TYR A 165 -18.28 -3.92 -3.73
CA TYR A 165 -17.17 -4.86 -3.76
C TYR A 165 -16.58 -5.04 -2.37
N TYR A 166 -15.87 -6.15 -2.19
CA TYR A 166 -15.05 -6.42 -1.02
C TYR A 166 -13.59 -6.52 -1.44
N TYR A 167 -12.67 -6.13 -0.57
CA TYR A 167 -11.25 -6.18 -0.90
C TYR A 167 -10.40 -6.57 0.30
N GLN A 168 -9.23 -7.12 0.02
CA GLN A 168 -8.28 -7.54 1.05
C GLN A 168 -6.85 -7.44 0.53
N PHE A 169 -5.95 -7.05 1.42
CA PHE A 169 -4.51 -7.07 1.18
C PHE A 169 -3.87 -8.29 1.85
N LYS A 170 -2.78 -8.78 1.27
CA LYS A 170 -1.99 -9.89 1.78
C LYS A 170 -0.51 -9.62 1.53
N VAL A 171 0.34 -9.85 2.51
CA VAL A 171 1.79 -9.83 2.28
C VAL A 171 2.13 -10.95 1.30
N CYS A 172 2.91 -10.62 0.26
CA CYS A 172 3.30 -11.59 -0.77
C CYS A 172 3.95 -12.82 -0.15
N ASP A 173 3.69 -13.99 -0.71
CA ASP A 173 4.32 -15.26 -0.31
C ASP A 173 4.11 -15.63 1.17
N SER A 174 3.01 -15.16 1.77
CA SER A 174 2.63 -15.44 3.16
C SER A 174 1.10 -15.53 3.36
N ASP A 175 0.69 -15.91 4.57
CA ASP A 175 -0.71 -15.90 5.02
C ASP A 175 -1.12 -14.65 5.80
N VAL A 176 -0.22 -13.67 5.95
CA VAL A 176 -0.52 -12.43 6.67
C VAL A 176 -1.46 -11.57 5.84
N LYS A 177 -2.70 -11.41 6.31
CA LYS A 177 -3.81 -10.75 5.61
C LYS A 177 -4.34 -9.56 6.41
N SER A 178 -4.78 -8.54 5.70
CA SER A 178 -5.50 -7.42 6.30
C SER A 178 -6.92 -7.84 6.70
N PRO A 179 -7.64 -7.03 7.50
CA PRO A 179 -9.09 -7.09 7.55
C PRO A 179 -9.70 -6.95 6.15
N VAL A 180 -10.88 -7.52 5.94
CA VAL A 180 -11.64 -7.36 4.68
C VAL A 180 -12.35 -6.00 4.69
N GLY A 181 -12.06 -5.18 3.69
CA GLY A 181 -12.74 -3.92 3.44
C GLY A 181 -13.96 -4.10 2.54
N ARG A 182 -14.86 -3.11 2.55
CA ARG A 182 -16.00 -3.01 1.63
C ARG A 182 -15.97 -1.64 0.96
N THR A 183 -16.28 -1.59 -0.31
CA THR A 183 -16.34 -0.35 -1.10
C THR A 183 -17.48 -0.40 -2.11
N LYS A 184 -17.80 0.73 -2.72
CA LYS A 184 -18.81 0.85 -3.78
C LYS A 184 -18.33 1.83 -4.84
N THR A 185 -18.37 1.42 -6.10
CA THR A 185 -18.08 2.29 -7.25
C THR A 185 -19.18 3.35 -7.43
N ALA A 186 -18.82 4.46 -8.06
CA ALA A 186 -19.77 5.52 -8.38
C ALA A 186 -20.78 5.07 -9.45
N PRO A 187 -21.96 5.71 -9.54
CA PRO A 187 -22.82 5.59 -10.72
C PRO A 187 -22.15 6.20 -11.96
N THR A 188 -22.58 5.79 -13.15
CA THR A 188 -22.26 6.52 -14.39
C THR A 188 -23.02 7.83 -14.47
N ALA A 189 -22.60 8.73 -15.37
CA ALA A 189 -23.28 10.02 -15.57
C ALA A 189 -24.74 9.89 -16.05
N ASN A 190 -25.13 8.71 -16.57
CA ASN A 190 -26.47 8.45 -17.12
C ASN A 190 -27.30 7.51 -16.25
N ASP A 191 -26.77 7.04 -15.12
CA ASP A 191 -27.52 6.16 -14.23
C ASP A 191 -28.61 6.97 -13.51
N ASP A 192 -29.84 6.46 -13.53
CA ASP A 192 -30.94 7.03 -12.75
C ASP A 192 -30.81 6.62 -11.29
N VAL A 193 -30.28 7.53 -10.45
CA VAL A 193 -30.03 7.29 -9.04
C VAL A 193 -31.14 7.98 -8.23
N SER A 194 -32.04 7.17 -7.68
CA SER A 194 -33.18 7.68 -6.91
C SER A 194 -32.77 8.36 -5.60
N ASP A 195 -31.72 7.84 -4.94
CA ASP A 195 -31.32 8.26 -3.60
C ASP A 195 -29.80 8.16 -3.39
N LEU A 196 -29.25 9.13 -2.65
CA LEU A 196 -27.84 9.21 -2.32
C LEU A 196 -27.64 9.61 -0.87
N SER A 197 -26.90 8.78 -0.12
CA SER A 197 -26.68 8.97 1.31
C SER A 197 -25.18 9.05 1.62
N PHE A 198 -24.76 10.13 2.25
CA PHE A 198 -23.39 10.34 2.73
C PHE A 198 -23.37 10.76 4.19
N ALA A 199 -22.29 10.39 4.88
CA ALA A 199 -21.96 10.94 6.18
C ALA A 199 -20.70 11.81 6.04
N VAL A 200 -20.74 13.03 6.57
CA VAL A 200 -19.61 13.98 6.55
C VAL A 200 -19.15 14.20 7.98
N PHE A 201 -17.85 14.03 8.22
CA PHE A 201 -17.22 14.21 9.52
C PHE A 201 -16.09 15.23 9.40
N SER A 202 -15.95 16.09 10.41
CA SER A 202 -14.83 17.01 10.57
C SER A 202 -14.42 17.07 12.05
N CYS A 203 -13.17 17.46 12.33
CA CYS A 203 -12.63 17.63 13.69
C CYS A 203 -12.47 16.34 14.53
N SER A 204 -11.66 15.39 14.05
CA SER A 204 -11.28 14.17 14.76
C SER A 204 -10.04 14.33 15.66
N ASN A 205 -10.01 15.37 16.52
CA ASN A 205 -8.85 15.61 17.39
C ASN A 205 -8.77 14.57 18.52
N TYR A 206 -7.79 13.67 18.44
CA TYR A 206 -7.49 12.71 19.48
C TYR A 206 -6.59 13.35 20.55
N ARG A 207 -7.17 13.79 21.68
CA ARG A 207 -6.38 14.24 22.83
C ARG A 207 -5.88 13.03 23.62
N LYS A 208 -4.56 12.87 23.74
CA LYS A 208 -3.98 12.10 24.85
C LYS A 208 -4.34 12.81 26.16
N PRO A 209 -4.91 12.14 27.18
CA PRO A 209 -5.16 12.79 28.46
C PRO A 209 -3.81 13.17 29.08
N THR A 210 -3.57 14.47 29.22
CA THR A 210 -2.49 15.00 30.05
C THR A 210 -2.85 14.73 31.51
N SER A 211 -2.13 13.83 32.17
CA SER A 211 -2.21 13.65 33.62
C SER A 211 -1.95 14.99 34.32
N PRO A 212 -2.81 15.46 35.24
CA PRO A 212 -2.57 16.69 35.99
C PRO A 212 -1.67 16.49 37.23
N PHE A 213 -1.09 15.31 37.45
CA PHE A 213 -0.28 15.08 38.65
C PHE A 213 1.21 15.23 38.38
N GLY A 214 1.70 16.45 38.55
CA GLY A 214 3.09 16.70 38.86
C GLY A 214 3.45 15.99 40.16
N LYS A 215 4.43 15.09 40.10
CA LYS A 215 5.15 14.64 41.30
C LYS A 215 5.88 15.84 41.87
N VAL A 216 5.38 16.39 42.97
CA VAL A 216 6.21 17.19 43.88
C VAL A 216 6.82 16.22 44.86
N GLY A 217 8.13 16.04 44.78
CA GLY A 217 8.89 15.29 45.77
C GLY A 217 8.88 16.02 47.11
N SER A 218 8.95 15.24 48.18
CA SER A 218 9.39 15.62 49.51
C SER A 218 10.20 14.47 50.07
#